data_AF-A0A838NJC5-F1
#
_entry.id   AF-A0A838NJC5-F1
#
_cell.length_a   1.000
_cell.length_b   1.000
_cell.length_c   1.000
_cell.angle_alpha   90.00
_cell.angle_beta   90.00
_cell.angle_gamma   90.00
#
_symmetry.space_group_name_H-M   'P 1'
#
loop_
_entity.id
_entity.type
_entity.pdbx_description
1 polymer ?
#
loop_
_entity_poly.entity_id
_entity_poly.type
_entity_poly.pdbx_seq_one_letter_code
_entity_poly.pdbx_strand_id
1 'polypeptide(L)'
;MLGRILFFLLLFVSACGAPAIREPDQVAPWLRADPQRCLLTRDLSEDMDDMARRCAEAFVQQNGYTDLPATEDSTRWVLEMGELGTWPRLLATRGGSLERDAATVQCSMRQCVVLFRLRRTPLVCAYRTVTMSQIFTRLRLEPGGIRDVRCDERRA
;
A
#
# COMPACT_ATOMS: atom_id res chain seq x y z
N MET A 1 -61.88 20.34 40.86
CA MET A 1 -60.83 19.84 41.76
C MET A 1 -59.57 19.62 40.93
N LEU A 2 -58.84 20.68 40.58
CA LEU A 2 -57.55 21.08 41.19
C LEU A 2 -56.70 19.90 41.71
N GLY A 3 -55.65 19.57 40.96
CA GLY A 3 -54.55 18.70 41.39
C GLY A 3 -53.25 19.16 40.76
N ARG A 4 -52.63 20.18 41.35
CA ARG A 4 -51.23 20.58 41.10
C ARG A 4 -50.34 19.51 41.74
N ILE A 5 -49.49 18.83 40.98
CA ILE A 5 -48.23 18.31 41.51
C ILE A 5 -47.12 18.62 40.52
N LEU A 6 -46.31 19.57 40.96
CA LEU A 6 -45.00 19.96 40.47
C LEU A 6 -44.05 18.77 40.69
N PHE A 7 -43.39 18.25 39.65
CA PHE A 7 -42.19 17.44 39.82
C PHE A 7 -41.10 17.96 38.88
N PHE A 8 -40.26 18.80 39.46
CA PHE A 8 -38.97 19.22 38.93
C PHE A 8 -37.97 18.06 39.08
N LEU A 9 -36.88 18.11 38.29
CA LEU A 9 -35.62 17.34 38.41
C LEU A 9 -35.73 15.89 37.90
N LEU A 10 -34.85 15.34 37.05
CA LEU A 10 -33.40 15.57 36.88
C LEU A 10 -32.90 14.98 35.54
N LEU A 11 -31.87 15.63 34.99
CA LEU A 11 -30.99 15.23 33.89
C LEU A 11 -30.44 13.81 34.03
N PHE A 12 -30.48 13.00 32.96
CA PHE A 12 -29.43 12.02 32.65
C PHE A 12 -29.33 11.86 31.11
N VAL A 13 -28.54 12.73 30.50
CA VAL A 13 -27.99 12.51 29.15
C VAL A 13 -26.91 11.44 29.32
N SER A 14 -27.29 10.16 29.24
CA SER A 14 -26.33 9.06 29.26
C SER A 14 -25.66 8.92 27.90
N ALA A 15 -24.34 8.88 27.96
CA ALA A 15 -23.38 8.95 26.89
C ALA A 15 -23.42 7.79 25.89
N CYS A 16 -23.05 8.10 24.65
CA CYS A 16 -22.06 7.31 23.91
C CYS A 16 -21.27 8.28 23.04
N GLY A 17 -20.40 9.06 23.66
CA GLY A 17 -19.20 9.51 22.95
C GLY A 17 -18.38 8.25 22.69
N ALA A 18 -18.56 7.66 21.51
CA ALA A 18 -17.63 6.64 21.03
C ALA A 18 -16.23 7.25 21.16
N PRO A 19 -15.24 6.51 21.70
CA PRO A 19 -13.88 6.97 21.60
C PRO A 19 -13.61 7.12 20.10
N ALA A 20 -13.45 8.37 19.65
CA ALA A 20 -12.82 8.62 18.38
C ALA A 20 -11.46 7.94 18.51
N ILE A 21 -11.32 6.77 17.90
CA ILE A 21 -10.03 6.16 17.64
C ILE A 21 -9.35 7.20 16.76
N ARG A 22 -8.61 8.12 17.38
CA ARG A 22 -7.64 8.94 16.69
C ARG A 22 -6.64 7.95 16.14
N GLU A 23 -6.71 7.71 14.84
CA GLU A 23 -5.64 7.07 14.11
C GLU A 23 -4.33 7.71 14.57
N PRO A 24 -3.31 6.93 14.95
CA PRO A 24 -2.07 7.50 15.43
C PRO A 24 -1.41 8.26 14.27
N ASP A 25 -1.54 9.59 14.31
CA ASP A 25 -0.88 10.56 13.44
C ASP A 25 0.62 10.69 13.82
N GLN A 26 1.31 9.56 14.00
CA GLN A 26 2.67 9.48 14.55
C GLN A 26 3.75 9.22 13.50
N VAL A 27 3.45 9.48 12.22
CA VAL A 27 4.51 9.50 11.19
C VAL A 27 4.84 10.96 10.91
N ALA A 28 6.05 11.37 11.31
CA ALA A 28 6.53 12.73 11.08
C ALA A 28 6.43 13.10 9.58
N PRO A 29 6.06 14.34 9.20
CA PRO A 29 5.80 14.69 7.80
C PRO A 29 6.97 14.40 6.85
N TRP A 30 8.20 14.67 7.28
CA TRP A 30 9.42 14.36 6.51
C TRP A 30 9.64 12.86 6.32
N LEU A 31 9.10 12.03 7.21
CA LEU A 31 9.14 10.57 7.12
C LEU A 31 8.11 10.02 6.12
N ARG A 32 7.03 10.77 5.87
CA ARG A 32 6.04 10.47 4.81
C ARG A 32 6.56 10.81 3.41
N ALA A 33 7.51 11.74 3.34
CA ALA A 33 8.11 12.21 2.10
C ALA A 33 9.25 11.32 1.60
N ASP A 34 9.68 10.30 2.36
CA ASP A 34 10.71 9.38 1.88
C ASP A 34 10.11 8.43 0.83
N PRO A 35 10.47 8.57 -0.47
CA PRO A 35 9.98 7.67 -1.52
C PRO A 35 10.27 6.21 -1.22
N GLN A 36 11.37 5.91 -0.51
CA GLN A 36 11.88 4.56 -0.32
C GLN A 36 11.40 3.93 0.99
N ARG A 37 10.32 4.43 1.61
CA ARG A 37 9.82 3.90 2.88
C ARG A 37 8.43 3.29 2.74
N CYS A 38 8.16 2.23 3.49
CA CYS A 38 6.79 1.76 3.65
C CYS A 38 6.01 2.77 4.51
N LEU A 39 4.96 3.36 3.92
CA LEU A 39 4.12 4.36 4.57
C LEU A 39 2.87 3.76 5.23
N LEU A 40 2.69 2.44 5.13
CA LEU A 40 1.59 1.77 5.79
C LEU A 40 1.80 1.82 7.31
N THR A 41 0.73 2.07 8.05
CA THR A 41 0.74 1.91 9.51
C THR A 41 0.92 0.44 9.84
N ARG A 42 1.89 0.15 10.71
CA ARG A 42 2.09 -1.21 11.24
C ARG A 42 0.93 -1.57 12.16
N ASP A 43 0.30 -2.70 11.90
CA ASP A 43 -0.56 -3.35 12.87
C ASP A 43 0.34 -4.17 13.81
N LEU A 44 0.17 -4.07 15.13
CA LEU A 44 0.99 -4.87 16.06
C LEU A 44 0.46 -6.30 16.18
N SER A 45 -0.75 -6.57 15.69
CA SER A 45 -1.36 -7.89 15.67
C SER A 45 -0.99 -8.72 14.43
N GLU A 46 -0.39 -8.10 13.40
CA GLU A 46 0.02 -8.79 12.17
C GLU A 46 1.45 -9.33 12.24
N ASP A 47 1.72 -10.39 11.48
CA ASP A 47 3.08 -10.88 11.28
C ASP A 47 3.90 -9.91 10.40
N MET A 48 5.20 -9.83 10.66
CA MET A 48 6.14 -9.04 9.88
C MET A 48 6.16 -9.44 8.40
N ASP A 49 5.95 -10.72 8.08
CA ASP A 49 5.88 -11.19 6.70
C ASP A 49 4.65 -10.65 5.98
N ASP A 50 3.50 -10.55 6.66
CA ASP A 50 2.29 -9.96 6.08
C ASP A 50 2.46 -8.45 5.90
N MET A 51 3.08 -7.76 6.85
CA MET A 51 3.45 -6.35 6.69
C MET A 51 4.39 -6.15 5.49
N ALA A 52 5.40 -7.01 5.33
CA ALA A 52 6.33 -6.95 4.19
C ALA A 52 5.61 -7.11 2.85
N ARG A 53 4.65 -8.03 2.78
CA ARG A 53 3.82 -8.26 1.58
C ARG A 53 3.01 -7.02 1.21
N ARG A 54 2.29 -6.44 2.19
CA ARG A 54 1.50 -5.21 1.97
C ARG A 54 2.39 -4.03 1.59
N CYS A 55 3.54 -3.87 2.24
CA CYS A 55 4.52 -2.84 1.91
C CYS A 55 5.04 -2.96 0.47
N ALA A 56 5.39 -4.17 0.02
CA ALA A 56 5.89 -4.39 -1.33
C ALA A 56 4.83 -4.08 -2.40
N GLU A 57 3.61 -4.55 -2.20
CA GLU A 57 2.50 -4.31 -3.12
C GLU A 57 2.16 -2.82 -3.24
N ALA A 58 1.95 -2.15 -2.10
CA ALA A 58 1.67 -0.72 -2.05
C ALA A 58 2.79 0.11 -2.68
N PHE A 59 4.05 -0.30 -2.48
CA PHE A 59 5.19 0.38 -3.07
C PHE A 59 5.20 0.29 -4.61
N VAL A 60 4.84 -0.86 -5.18
CA VAL A 60 4.72 -0.99 -6.65
C VAL A 60 3.54 -0.16 -7.19
N GLN A 61 2.39 -0.19 -6.51
CA GLN A 61 1.20 0.59 -6.90
C GLN A 61 1.49 2.09 -6.96
N GLN A 62 2.22 2.64 -5.98
CA GLN A 62 2.57 4.05 -5.91
C GLN A 62 3.50 4.52 -7.05
N ASN A 63 4.19 3.58 -7.71
CA ASN A 63 5.16 3.86 -8.75
C ASN A 63 4.57 3.82 -10.18
N GLY A 64 3.24 3.76 -10.33
CA GLY A 64 2.57 3.99 -11.62
C GLY A 64 2.58 2.80 -12.59
N TYR A 65 2.85 1.58 -12.10
CA TYR A 65 2.77 0.36 -12.91
C TYR A 65 1.34 -0.15 -13.08
N THR A 66 0.48 0.13 -12.10
CA THR A 66 -0.89 -0.37 -12.02
C THR A 66 -1.88 0.59 -12.67
N ASP A 67 -3.13 0.17 -12.83
CA ASP A 67 -4.22 1.02 -13.34
C ASP A 67 -4.52 2.26 -12.48
N LEU A 68 -4.09 2.26 -11.21
CA LEU A 68 -4.06 3.44 -10.37
C LEU A 68 -2.99 4.42 -10.88
N PRO A 69 -3.32 5.73 -10.98
CA PRO A 69 -2.31 6.71 -11.33
C PRO A 69 -1.19 6.69 -10.29
N ALA A 70 0.05 6.94 -10.74
CA ALA A 70 1.13 7.22 -9.82
C ALA A 70 0.73 8.38 -8.89
N THR A 71 1.26 8.39 -7.67
CA THR A 71 1.05 9.51 -6.75
C THR A 71 1.41 10.83 -7.42
N GLU A 72 0.62 11.88 -7.21
CA GLU A 72 0.86 13.22 -7.81
C GLU A 72 2.18 13.85 -7.30
N ASP A 73 2.63 13.41 -6.13
CA ASP A 73 3.93 13.80 -5.57
C ASP A 73 5.09 13.05 -6.25
N SER A 74 5.70 13.70 -7.25
CA SER A 74 6.83 13.15 -8.00
C SER A 74 8.09 12.88 -7.16
N THR A 75 8.21 13.44 -5.95
CA THR A 75 9.32 13.11 -5.04
C THR A 75 9.24 11.68 -4.52
N ARG A 76 8.06 11.06 -4.65
CA ARG A 76 7.78 9.69 -4.23
C ARG A 76 8.03 8.65 -5.31
N TRP A 77 8.34 9.07 -6.53
CA TRP A 77 8.62 8.14 -7.62
C TRP A 77 10.05 7.61 -7.51
N VAL A 78 10.15 6.29 -7.64
CA VAL A 78 11.41 5.55 -7.58
C VAL A 78 11.68 4.93 -8.93
N LEU A 79 12.93 5.05 -9.38
CA LEU A 79 13.41 4.37 -10.58
C LEU A 79 13.58 2.88 -10.27
N GLU A 80 13.12 2.04 -11.17
CA GLU A 80 13.57 0.65 -11.24
C GLU A 80 15.04 0.65 -11.68
N MET A 81 15.84 -0.24 -11.12
CA MET A 81 17.25 -0.32 -11.49
C MET A 81 17.41 -0.55 -13.00
N GLY A 82 18.13 0.35 -13.67
CA GLY A 82 18.35 0.30 -15.12
C GLY A 82 17.36 1.13 -15.94
N GLU A 83 16.30 1.68 -15.34
CA GLU A 83 15.49 2.69 -16.01
C GLU A 83 16.27 3.99 -16.22
N LEU A 84 16.10 4.59 -17.39
CA LEU A 84 16.72 5.84 -17.79
C LEU A 84 15.68 6.71 -18.51
N GLY A 85 15.71 8.02 -18.26
CA GLY A 85 14.87 8.99 -18.94
C GLY A 85 14.11 9.92 -17.99
N THR A 86 13.18 10.70 -18.55
CA THR A 86 12.34 11.63 -17.79
C THR A 86 11.10 10.92 -17.24
N TRP A 87 10.56 11.42 -16.13
CA TRP A 87 9.37 10.84 -15.52
C TRP A 87 8.15 10.74 -16.45
N PRO A 88 7.81 11.74 -17.27
CA PRO A 88 6.69 11.59 -18.21
C PRO A 88 6.87 10.41 -19.17
N ARG A 89 8.11 10.17 -19.64
CA ARG A 89 8.43 9.03 -20.50
C ARG A 89 8.32 7.71 -19.75
N LEU A 90 8.89 7.63 -18.55
CA LEU A 90 8.84 6.43 -17.71
C LEU A 90 7.40 6.07 -17.31
N LEU A 91 6.62 7.05 -16.86
CA LEU A 91 5.20 6.84 -16.53
C LEU A 91 4.37 6.43 -17.74
N ALA A 92 4.66 6.97 -18.94
CA ALA A 92 4.01 6.51 -20.16
C ALA A 92 4.34 5.04 -20.48
N THR A 93 5.57 4.59 -20.19
CA THR A 93 5.96 3.17 -20.37
C THR A 93 5.41 2.24 -19.30
N ARG A 94 5.30 2.69 -18.05
CA ARG A 94 4.69 1.93 -16.95
C ARG A 94 3.17 1.83 -17.14
N GLY A 95 2.55 2.96 -17.49
CA GLY A 95 1.33 3.12 -18.28
C GLY A 95 0.08 2.39 -17.76
N GLY A 96 0.07 2.02 -16.48
CA GLY A 96 -0.96 1.17 -15.90
C GLY A 96 -1.14 -0.13 -16.67
N SER A 97 -0.04 -0.79 -17.01
CA SER A 97 0.01 -2.07 -17.71
C SER A 97 -0.40 -3.25 -16.82
N LEU A 98 -0.29 -3.09 -15.50
CA LEU A 98 -0.61 -4.09 -14.49
C LEU A 98 -2.01 -3.86 -13.92
N GLU A 99 -2.69 -4.93 -13.51
CA GLU A 99 -3.90 -4.83 -12.67
C GLU A 99 -3.61 -4.09 -11.37
N ARG A 100 -4.68 -3.62 -10.71
CA ARG A 100 -4.59 -2.86 -9.46
C ARG A 100 -3.87 -3.64 -8.37
N ASP A 101 -4.36 -4.85 -8.13
CA ASP A 101 -3.97 -5.68 -7.01
C ASP A 101 -3.05 -6.79 -7.48
N ALA A 102 -2.11 -7.17 -6.62
CA ALA A 102 -1.20 -8.27 -6.90
C ALA A 102 -1.99 -9.60 -6.94
N ALA A 103 -1.67 -10.46 -7.90
CA ALA A 103 -2.16 -11.83 -7.92
C ALA A 103 -1.53 -12.65 -6.79
N THR A 104 -0.24 -12.40 -6.51
CA THR A 104 0.47 -12.99 -5.37
C THR A 104 1.67 -12.15 -4.97
N VAL A 105 2.04 -12.22 -3.69
CA VAL A 105 3.25 -11.59 -3.14
C VAL A 105 3.99 -12.63 -2.32
N GLN A 106 5.22 -12.92 -2.73
CA GLN A 106 6.11 -13.87 -2.07
C GLN A 106 7.28 -13.10 -1.46
N CYS A 107 7.43 -13.17 -0.15
CA CYS A 107 8.47 -12.46 0.57
C CYS A 107 9.47 -13.42 1.23
N SER A 108 10.70 -12.93 1.34
CA SER A 108 11.74 -13.40 2.23
C SER A 108 12.13 -12.25 3.16
N MET A 109 13.05 -12.46 4.11
CA MET A 109 13.46 -11.43 5.08
C MET A 109 13.88 -10.07 4.51
N ARG A 110 14.29 -10.00 3.23
CA ARG A 110 14.82 -8.76 2.61
C ARG A 110 14.31 -8.48 1.20
N GLN A 111 13.50 -9.36 0.64
CA GLN A 111 13.11 -9.29 -0.75
C GLN A 111 11.71 -9.85 -0.93
N CYS A 112 10.87 -9.13 -1.65
CA CYS A 112 9.56 -9.57 -2.09
C CYS A 112 9.49 -9.60 -3.62
N VAL A 113 8.87 -10.65 -4.15
CA VAL A 113 8.47 -10.74 -5.55
C VAL A 113 6.97 -10.55 -5.60
N VAL A 114 6.56 -9.47 -6.24
CA VAL A 114 5.15 -9.07 -6.41
C VAL A 114 4.74 -9.44 -7.82
N LEU A 115 3.75 -10.31 -7.98
CA LEU A 115 3.23 -10.70 -9.29
C LEU A 115 1.89 -10.03 -9.53
N PHE A 116 1.77 -9.34 -10.66
CA PHE A 116 0.54 -8.73 -11.14
C PHE A 116 0.13 -9.34 -12.47
N ARG A 117 -1.19 -9.45 -12.70
CA ARG A 117 -1.73 -9.75 -14.03
C ARG A 117 -1.51 -8.56 -14.97
N LEU A 118 -1.18 -8.84 -16.23
CA LEU A 118 -1.19 -7.82 -17.27
C LEU A 118 -2.63 -7.50 -17.66
N ARG A 119 -3.04 -6.23 -17.66
CA ARG A 119 -4.44 -5.86 -17.94
C ARG A 119 -4.93 -6.26 -19.33
N ARG A 120 -4.04 -6.19 -20.33
CA ARG A 120 -4.36 -6.56 -21.72
C ARG A 120 -4.33 -8.07 -21.96
N THR A 121 -3.64 -8.80 -21.09
CA THR A 121 -3.42 -10.25 -21.22
C THR A 121 -3.44 -10.89 -19.82
N PRO A 122 -4.60 -11.01 -19.16
CA PRO A 122 -4.70 -11.32 -17.73
C PRO A 122 -4.21 -12.73 -17.35
N LEU A 123 -3.97 -13.61 -18.34
CA LEU A 123 -3.35 -14.91 -18.13
C LEU A 123 -1.83 -14.82 -17.94
N VAL A 124 -1.21 -13.70 -18.30
CA VAL A 124 0.24 -13.46 -18.21
C VAL A 124 0.53 -12.57 -17.01
N CYS A 125 1.55 -12.93 -16.26
CA CYS A 125 2.00 -12.20 -15.08
C CYS A 125 3.25 -11.37 -15.38
N ALA A 126 3.30 -10.16 -14.85
CA ALA A 126 4.55 -9.43 -14.68
C ALA A 126 4.99 -9.51 -13.22
N TYR A 127 6.29 -9.64 -13.00
CA TYR A 127 6.85 -9.58 -11.65
C TYR A 127 7.58 -8.26 -11.44
N ARG A 128 7.47 -7.73 -10.22
CA ARG A 128 8.28 -6.64 -9.70
C ARG A 128 8.97 -7.12 -8.44
N THR A 129 10.27 -6.89 -8.38
CA THR A 129 11.08 -7.30 -7.25
C THR A 129 11.34 -6.07 -6.38
N VAL A 130 11.00 -6.17 -5.09
CA VAL A 130 11.21 -5.12 -4.11
C VAL A 130 12.22 -5.61 -3.09
N THR A 131 13.38 -4.96 -2.98
CA THR A 131 14.30 -5.19 -1.86
C THR A 131 13.98 -4.23 -0.73
N MET A 132 14.06 -4.69 0.52
CA MET A 132 13.68 -3.92 1.70
C MET A 132 14.58 -4.16 2.91
N SER A 133 14.68 -3.16 3.80
CA SER A 133 15.26 -3.34 5.14
C SER A 133 14.31 -4.13 6.05
N GLN A 134 14.85 -4.76 7.10
CA GLN A 134 14.08 -5.57 8.07
C GLN A 134 12.99 -4.77 8.82
N ILE A 135 13.10 -3.44 8.83
CA ILE A 135 12.14 -2.53 9.45
C ILE A 135 11.40 -1.67 8.40
N PHE A 136 11.46 -2.06 7.12
CA PHE A 136 10.71 -1.46 6.01
C PHE A 136 10.97 0.05 5.79
N THR A 137 12.15 0.51 6.20
CA THR A 137 12.58 1.92 6.09
C THR A 137 13.35 2.24 4.81
N ARG A 138 13.73 1.22 4.04
CA ARG A 138 14.46 1.40 2.79
C ARG A 138 14.01 0.33 1.79
N LEU A 139 13.27 0.74 0.78
CA LEU A 139 12.69 -0.06 -0.29
C LEU A 139 13.31 0.36 -1.62
N ARG A 140 13.54 -0.62 -2.51
CA ARG A 140 14.04 -0.37 -3.87
C ARG A 140 13.36 -1.28 -4.86
N LEU A 141 13.18 -0.79 -6.08
CA LEU A 141 12.74 -1.58 -7.22
C LEU A 141 13.96 -2.17 -7.93
N GLU A 142 14.05 -3.49 -7.93
CA GLU A 142 15.00 -4.24 -8.74
C GLU A 142 14.40 -4.51 -10.14
N PRO A 143 15.23 -4.86 -11.14
CA PRO A 143 14.74 -5.15 -12.48
C PRO A 143 13.65 -6.23 -12.45
N GLY A 144 12.47 -5.86 -12.94
CA GLY A 144 11.31 -6.70 -13.12
C GLY A 144 11.26 -7.30 -14.51
N GLY A 145 10.16 -7.99 -14.80
CA GLY A 145 9.96 -8.58 -16.11
C GLY A 145 8.56 -9.15 -16.29
N ILE A 146 8.38 -9.84 -17.41
CA ILE A 146 7.20 -10.66 -17.68
C ILE A 146 7.58 -12.11 -17.37
N ARG A 147 6.72 -12.81 -16.66
CA ARG A 147 6.86 -14.24 -16.40
C ARG A 147 5.84 -14.97 -17.25
N ASP A 148 6.33 -15.85 -18.12
CA ASP A 148 5.50 -16.69 -18.99
C ASP A 148 4.91 -17.89 -18.22
N VAL A 149 4.24 -17.60 -17.10
CA VAL A 149 3.50 -18.56 -16.29
C VAL A 149 2.11 -18.01 -16.01
N ARG A 150 1.12 -18.89 -15.89
CA ARG A 150 -0.24 -18.50 -15.52
C ARG A 150 -0.26 -17.94 -14.10
N CYS A 151 -0.92 -16.80 -13.93
CA CYS A 151 -1.07 -16.12 -12.64
C CYS A 151 -1.81 -16.94 -11.57
N ASP A 152 -2.51 -18.00 -11.98
CA ASP A 152 -3.34 -18.84 -11.10
C ASP A 152 -2.60 -20.03 -10.50
N GLU A 153 -1.33 -20.25 -10.85
CA GLU A 153 -0.50 -21.24 -10.17
C GLU A 153 -0.04 -20.67 -8.81
N ARG A 154 -0.95 -20.72 -7.83
CA ARG A 154 -0.55 -20.66 -6.42
C ARG A 154 0.49 -21.75 -6.21
N ARG A 155 1.77 -21.39 -6.10
CA ARG A 155 2.73 -22.27 -5.44
C ARG A 155 2.34 -22.29 -3.97
N ALA A 156 1.61 -23.35 -3.61
CA ALA A 156 1.43 -23.82 -2.25
C ALA A 156 2.80 -24.10 -1.61
#